data_AF-A0A1H8FMN8-F1
#
_entry.id   AF-A0A1H8FMN8-F1
#
_cell.length_a   1.000
_cell.length_b   1.000
_cell.length_c   1.000
_cell.angle_alpha   90.00
_cell.angle_beta   90.00
_cell.angle_gamma   90.00
#
_symmetry.space_group_name_H-M   'P 1'
#
loop_
_entity.id
_entity.type
_entity.pdbx_description
1 polymer ?
#
loop_
_entity_poly.entity_id
_entity_poly.type
_entity_poly.pdbx_seq_one_letter_code
_entity_poly.pdbx_strand_id
1 'polypeptide(L)'
;MKTIRFLRVALLTVLMSVGFSACGGSDDDNGDSSSNPLVGTWRAEYDERGELRYCEFTFNANFTWSMVDYRKDKEKPSNPDNSGTYVIKDNTITITDSKGYVDTSRFTITDGNKLVFLDGELFTYYKIK
;
A
#
# COMPACT_ATOMS: atom_id res chain seq x y z
N MET A 1 -18.51 -2.19 -10.41
CA MET A 1 -18.19 -1.25 -9.30
C MET A 1 -18.39 -1.98 -7.98
N LYS A 2 -17.37 -2.71 -7.52
CA LYS A 2 -17.38 -3.36 -6.20
C LYS A 2 -16.69 -2.40 -5.24
N THR A 3 -17.38 -1.99 -4.20
CA THR A 3 -16.84 -1.21 -3.08
C THR A 3 -15.75 -2.04 -2.41
N ILE A 4 -14.49 -1.70 -2.66
CA ILE A 4 -13.34 -2.41 -2.10
C ILE A 4 -13.33 -2.26 -0.57
N ARG A 5 -13.15 -3.39 0.11
CA ARG A 5 -13.26 -3.57 1.57
C ARG A 5 -11.91 -3.82 2.26
N PHE A 6 -10.77 -3.61 1.61
CA PHE A 6 -9.49 -4.13 2.12
C PHE A 6 -8.90 -3.37 3.30
N LEU A 7 -9.40 -2.17 3.60
CA LEU A 7 -8.92 -1.37 4.73
C LEU A 7 -10.08 -0.72 5.50
N ARG A 8 -11.15 -1.49 5.77
CA ARG A 8 -12.19 -1.02 6.69
C ARG A 8 -11.71 -1.10 8.14
N VAL A 9 -10.74 -0.26 8.50
CA VAL A 9 -10.65 0.24 9.87
C VAL A 9 -11.68 1.34 9.99
N ALA A 10 -12.48 1.28 11.06
CA ALA A 10 -13.42 2.32 11.40
C ALA A 10 -12.73 3.68 11.35
N LEU A 11 -13.36 4.63 10.67
CA LEU A 11 -12.98 6.04 10.61
C LEU A 11 -12.82 6.58 12.05
N LEU A 12 -11.61 6.50 12.61
CA LEU A 12 -11.22 7.23 13.80
C LEU A 12 -10.37 8.40 13.31
N THR A 13 -11.04 9.50 13.00
CA THR A 13 -10.42 10.82 13.02
C THR A 13 -9.72 11.01 14.37
N VAL A 14 -8.39 10.97 14.37
CA VAL A 14 -7.57 11.56 15.44
C VAL A 14 -6.89 12.79 14.84
N LEU A 15 -7.64 13.89 14.83
CA LEU A 15 -7.04 15.22 14.94
C LEU A 15 -6.47 15.33 16.35
N MET A 16 -5.17 15.15 16.52
CA MET A 16 -4.44 15.69 17.67
C MET A 16 -3.16 16.33 17.17
N SER A 17 -3.22 17.64 17.03
CA SER A 17 -2.08 18.54 16.99
C SER A 17 -1.21 18.29 18.22
N VAL A 18 -0.08 17.62 18.04
CA VAL A 18 1.03 17.66 18.99
C VAL A 18 2.27 18.07 18.21
N GLY A 19 2.61 19.35 18.31
CA GLY A 19 3.94 19.82 17.96
C GLY A 19 4.91 19.20 18.93
N PHE A 20 5.86 18.41 18.43
CA PHE A 20 7.04 18.05 19.19
C PHE A 20 8.28 18.26 18.33
N SER A 21 9.02 19.29 18.71
CA SER A 21 10.41 19.49 18.32
C SER A 21 11.20 18.27 18.75
N ALA A 22 11.86 17.62 17.79
CA ALA A 22 12.95 16.70 18.04
C ALA A 22 14.13 17.17 17.20
N CYS A 23 14.83 18.16 17.75
CA CYS A 23 16.22 18.43 17.39
C CYS A 23 17.04 17.19 17.80
N GLY A 24 17.35 16.35 16.82
CA GLY A 24 18.46 15.38 16.88
C GLY A 24 19.58 15.99 16.07
N GLY A 25 20.66 16.38 16.74
CA GLY A 25 21.67 17.27 16.20
C GLY A 25 22.58 16.68 15.13
N SER A 26 23.09 17.64 14.35
CA SER A 26 24.44 17.73 13.78
C SER A 26 24.77 16.92 12.52
N ASP A 27 25.02 17.70 11.46
CA ASP A 27 26.03 17.56 10.41
C ASP A 27 26.22 16.17 9.78
N ASP A 28 25.87 16.01 8.50
CA ASP A 28 26.78 16.29 7.39
C ASP A 28 26.09 15.94 6.05
N ASP A 29 26.60 16.53 4.98
CA ASP A 29 26.13 16.57 3.61
C ASP A 29 25.78 15.22 2.92
N ASN A 30 24.97 15.38 1.87
CA ASN A 30 24.86 14.55 0.66
C ASN A 30 24.06 13.24 0.72
N GLY A 31 22.85 13.33 0.17
CA GLY A 31 22.49 12.52 -1.00
C GLY A 31 22.25 11.03 -0.75
N ASP A 32 21.02 10.70 -0.39
CA ASP A 32 20.43 9.48 -0.90
C ASP A 32 19.03 9.80 -1.40
N SER A 33 18.81 9.60 -2.69
CA SER A 33 17.45 9.59 -3.23
C SER A 33 16.78 8.40 -2.57
N SER A 34 16.08 8.64 -1.45
CA SER A 34 15.37 7.64 -0.66
C SER A 34 14.45 6.86 -1.59
N SER A 35 14.98 5.77 -2.16
CA SER A 35 14.25 5.00 -3.15
C SER A 35 13.08 4.40 -2.40
N ASN A 36 11.87 4.79 -2.79
CA ASN A 36 10.67 4.37 -2.10
C ASN A 36 10.60 2.84 -2.15
N PRO A 37 10.71 2.14 -1.00
CA PRO A 37 10.89 0.69 -0.98
C PRO A 37 9.62 -0.06 -1.43
N LEU A 38 8.47 0.62 -1.45
CA LEU A 38 7.22 0.07 -1.94
C LEU A 38 7.15 0.02 -3.47
N VAL A 39 7.97 0.77 -4.19
CA VAL A 39 7.92 0.81 -5.66
C VAL A 39 8.10 -0.59 -6.24
N GLY A 40 7.15 -1.00 -7.07
CA GLY A 40 7.06 -2.33 -7.65
C GLY A 40 5.63 -2.86 -7.68
N THR A 41 5.48 -4.08 -8.19
CA THR A 41 4.21 -4.81 -8.17
C THR A 41 4.30 -5.93 -7.15
N TRP A 42 3.31 -5.99 -6.27
CA TRP A 42 3.19 -6.95 -5.18
C TRP A 42 1.94 -7.79 -5.39
N ARG A 43 2.02 -9.11 -5.21
CA ARG A 43 0.91 -10.03 -5.40
C ARG A 43 0.59 -10.79 -4.11
N ALA A 44 -0.68 -10.77 -3.71
CA ALA A 44 -1.22 -11.71 -2.73
C ALA A 44 -2.03 -12.78 -3.46
N GLU A 45 -1.98 -14.02 -2.96
CA GLU A 45 -2.87 -15.11 -3.34
C GLU A 45 -3.81 -15.39 -2.17
N TYR A 46 -5.10 -15.52 -2.43
CA TYR A 46 -6.10 -15.81 -1.40
C TYR A 46 -7.28 -16.60 -1.97
N ASP A 47 -8.01 -17.29 -1.09
CA ASP A 47 -9.23 -18.01 -1.44
C ASP A 47 -10.46 -17.13 -1.14
N GLU A 48 -11.33 -16.96 -2.14
CA GLU A 48 -12.65 -16.36 -1.96
C GLU A 48 -13.73 -17.41 -2.30
N ARG A 49 -14.24 -18.10 -1.27
CA ARG A 49 -15.33 -19.08 -1.39
C ARG A 49 -14.99 -20.25 -2.33
N GLY A 50 -13.76 -20.75 -2.26
CA GLY A 50 -13.27 -21.83 -3.12
C GLY A 50 -12.75 -21.37 -4.48
N GLU A 51 -12.71 -20.06 -4.73
CA GLU A 51 -12.05 -19.48 -5.89
C GLU A 51 -10.69 -18.90 -5.48
N LEU A 52 -9.58 -19.48 -5.98
CA LEU A 52 -8.26 -18.88 -5.81
C LEU A 52 -8.15 -17.60 -6.63
N ARG A 53 -7.74 -16.52 -5.97
CA ARG A 53 -7.62 -15.17 -6.54
C ARG A 53 -6.23 -14.60 -6.34
N TYR A 54 -5.86 -13.72 -7.26
CA TYR A 54 -4.72 -12.84 -7.12
C TYR A 54 -5.20 -11.41 -6.92
N CYS A 55 -4.59 -10.73 -5.95
CA CYS A 55 -4.61 -9.27 -5.85
C CYS A 55 -3.21 -8.77 -6.19
N GLU A 56 -3.07 -8.01 -7.26
CA GLU A 56 -1.81 -7.33 -7.61
C GLU A 56 -1.92 -5.85 -7.31
N PHE A 57 -1.06 -5.38 -6.42
CA PHE A 57 -0.92 -3.98 -6.01
C PHE A 57 0.35 -3.41 -6.61
N THR A 58 0.24 -2.35 -7.40
CA THR A 58 1.39 -1.67 -8.02
C THR A 58 1.58 -0.30 -7.40
N PHE A 59 2.76 -0.03 -6.88
CA PHE A 59 3.19 1.29 -6.42
C PHE A 59 4.21 1.84 -7.41
N ASN A 60 3.91 3.01 -7.99
CA ASN A 60 4.79 3.68 -8.94
C ASN A 60 5.69 4.70 -8.23
N ALA A 61 6.86 4.99 -8.82
CA ALA A 61 7.80 5.98 -8.29
C ALA A 61 7.23 7.42 -8.24
N ASN A 62 6.19 7.72 -9.02
CA ASN A 62 5.52 9.02 -9.03
C ASN A 62 4.39 9.13 -7.97
N PHE A 63 4.42 8.29 -6.93
CA PHE A 63 3.42 8.29 -5.85
C PHE A 63 1.97 7.98 -6.29
N THR A 64 1.82 7.28 -7.42
CA THR A 64 0.53 6.72 -7.83
C THR A 64 0.49 5.21 -7.60
N TRP A 65 -0.69 4.67 -7.39
CA TRP A 65 -0.89 3.24 -7.23
C TRP A 65 -2.04 2.73 -8.08
N SER A 66 -2.04 1.43 -8.34
CA SER A 66 -3.15 0.72 -8.95
C SER A 66 -3.27 -0.70 -8.40
N MET A 67 -4.47 -1.26 -8.48
CA MET A 67 -4.76 -2.62 -8.06
C MET A 67 -5.64 -3.33 -9.09
N VAL A 68 -5.34 -4.61 -9.32
CA VAL A 68 -6.24 -5.54 -10.01
C VAL A 68 -6.51 -6.75 -9.13
N ASP A 69 -7.75 -7.23 -9.18
CA ASP A 69 -8.20 -8.42 -8.48
C ASP A 69 -8.87 -9.38 -9.46
N TYR A 70 -8.31 -10.58 -9.58
CA TYR A 70 -8.77 -11.53 -10.58
C TYR A 70 -8.58 -12.97 -10.12
N ARG A 71 -9.40 -13.87 -10.67
CA ARG A 71 -9.25 -15.30 -10.40
C ARG A 71 -7.95 -15.81 -11.01
N LYS A 72 -7.26 -16.69 -10.29
CA LYS A 72 -5.99 -17.30 -10.71
C LYS A 72 -6.07 -18.06 -12.03
N ASP A 73 -7.25 -18.61 -12.36
CA ASP A 73 -7.54 -19.34 -13.60
C ASP A 73 -8.00 -18.45 -14.76
N LYS A 74 -7.96 -17.13 -14.61
CA LYS A 74 -8.38 -16.16 -15.62
C LYS A 74 -7.23 -15.24 -16.00
N GLU A 75 -7.36 -14.67 -17.20
CA GLU A 75 -6.44 -13.64 -17.66
C GLU A 75 -6.54 -12.41 -16.75
N LYS A 76 -5.37 -11.81 -16.48
CA LYS A 76 -5.28 -10.56 -15.73
C LYS A 76 -6.04 -9.45 -16.51
N PRO A 77 -6.95 -8.70 -15.86
CA PRO A 77 -7.58 -7.55 -16.48
C PRO A 77 -6.57 -6.52 -16.98
N SER A 78 -6.82 -5.95 -18.16
CA SER A 78 -5.97 -4.89 -18.73
C SER A 78 -6.09 -3.56 -17.98
N ASN A 79 -7.24 -3.32 -17.36
CA ASN A 79 -7.52 -2.10 -16.61
C ASN A 79 -7.53 -2.37 -15.10
N PRO A 80 -7.02 -1.43 -14.27
CA PRO A 80 -7.09 -1.56 -12.82
C PRO A 80 -8.52 -1.46 -12.31
N ASP A 81 -8.82 -2.22 -11.26
CA ASP A 81 -10.08 -2.12 -10.52
C ASP A 81 -10.13 -0.86 -9.65
N ASN A 82 -8.97 -0.45 -9.13
CA ASN A 82 -8.81 0.78 -8.38
C ASN A 82 -7.43 1.40 -8.59
N SER A 83 -7.35 2.71 -8.39
CA SER A 83 -6.12 3.47 -8.49
C SER A 83 -6.22 4.77 -7.72
N GLY A 84 -5.09 5.44 -7.54
CA GLY A 84 -5.02 6.76 -6.95
C GLY A 84 -3.60 7.17 -6.59
N THR A 85 -3.45 7.91 -5.50
CA THR A 85 -2.16 8.39 -4.99
C THR A 85 -1.87 7.83 -3.62
N TYR A 86 -0.60 7.87 -3.22
CA TYR A 86 -0.20 7.48 -1.88
C TYR A 86 0.95 8.33 -1.36
N VAL A 87 1.09 8.40 -0.05
CA VAL A 87 2.20 9.06 0.65
C VAL A 87 2.77 8.09 1.68
N ILE A 88 4.08 8.14 1.90
CA ILE A 88 4.76 7.37 2.93
C ILE A 88 5.37 8.33 3.94
N LYS A 89 5.14 8.05 5.22
CA LYS A 89 5.79 8.74 6.34
C LYS A 89 6.04 7.74 7.46
N ASP A 90 7.28 7.60 7.92
CA ASP A 90 7.65 6.79 9.10
C ASP A 90 7.00 5.38 9.10
N ASN A 91 7.21 4.62 8.00
CA ASN A 91 6.63 3.28 7.77
C ASN A 91 5.11 3.19 7.74
N THR A 92 4.45 4.33 7.63
CA THR A 92 3.00 4.44 7.45
C THR A 92 2.73 4.84 6.01
N ILE A 93 1.84 4.12 5.35
CA ILE A 93 1.31 4.49 4.05
C ILE A 93 -0.08 5.10 4.22
N THR A 94 -0.32 6.21 3.54
CA THR A 94 -1.65 6.77 3.33
C THR A 94 -2.00 6.65 1.87
N ILE A 95 -3.08 5.96 1.56
CA ILE A 95 -3.56 5.70 0.20
C ILE A 95 -4.84 6.51 -0.01
N THR A 96 -4.90 7.27 -1.09
CA THR A 96 -6.11 7.97 -1.55
C THR A 96 -6.53 7.38 -2.89
N ASP A 97 -7.76 6.89 -3.00
CA ASP A 97 -8.29 6.38 -4.27
C ASP A 97 -8.82 7.50 -5.19
N SER A 98 -9.11 7.15 -6.44
CA SER A 98 -9.65 8.06 -7.45
C SER A 98 -11.01 8.68 -7.10
N LYS A 99 -11.70 8.16 -6.08
CA LYS A 99 -12.98 8.68 -5.57
C LYS A 99 -12.79 9.52 -4.30
N GLY A 100 -11.55 9.70 -3.85
CA GLY A 100 -11.21 10.47 -2.66
C GLY A 100 -11.34 9.70 -1.35
N TYR A 101 -11.54 8.38 -1.38
CA TYR A 101 -11.47 7.57 -0.16
C TYR A 101 -10.02 7.49 0.31
N VAL A 102 -9.80 7.81 1.58
CA VAL A 102 -8.47 7.80 2.22
C VAL A 102 -8.40 6.66 3.21
N ASP A 103 -7.31 5.91 3.15
CA ASP A 103 -6.97 4.92 4.15
C ASP A 103 -5.51 5.02 4.58
N THR A 104 -5.19 4.60 5.81
CA THR A 104 -3.86 4.64 6.38
C THR A 104 -3.52 3.34 7.10
N SER A 105 -2.34 2.80 6.81
CA SER A 105 -1.84 1.59 7.47
C SER A 105 -0.32 1.66 7.64
N ARG A 106 0.18 1.11 8.74
CA ARG A 106 1.60 0.74 8.85
C ARG A 106 1.88 -0.43 7.91
N PHE A 107 3.12 -0.52 7.44
CA PHE A 107 3.57 -1.63 6.63
C PHE A 107 4.97 -2.08 7.00
N THR A 108 5.26 -3.34 6.70
CA THR A 108 6.61 -3.91 6.80
C THR A 108 7.01 -4.52 5.47
N ILE A 109 8.26 -4.31 5.08
CA ILE A 109 8.90 -5.04 3.98
C ILE A 109 10.01 -5.90 4.58
N THR A 110 9.94 -7.20 4.37
CA THR A 110 10.95 -8.18 4.80
C THR A 110 11.70 -8.71 3.57
N ASP A 111 13.03 -8.77 3.66
CA ASP A 111 13.93 -9.27 2.61
C ASP A 111 13.75 -8.60 1.23
N GLY A 112 13.17 -7.39 1.19
CA GLY A 112 12.86 -6.66 -0.05
C GLY A 112 11.76 -7.28 -0.93
N ASN A 113 11.19 -8.42 -0.54
CA ASN A 113 10.28 -9.21 -1.39
C ASN A 113 8.96 -9.59 -0.70
N LYS A 114 8.79 -9.28 0.60
CA LYS A 114 7.57 -9.60 1.34
C LYS A 114 6.99 -8.34 1.97
N LEU A 115 5.79 -7.94 1.54
CA LEU A 115 5.05 -6.79 2.04
C LEU A 115 3.85 -7.26 2.89
N VAL A 116 3.67 -6.63 4.05
CA VAL A 116 2.51 -6.85 4.94
C VAL A 116 1.99 -5.50 5.42
N PHE A 117 0.68 -5.28 5.30
CA PHE A 117 0.00 -4.15 5.95
C PHE A 117 -0.48 -4.59 7.34
N LEU A 118 -0.16 -3.81 8.37
CA LEU A 118 -0.35 -4.23 9.77
C LEU A 118 -1.73 -3.88 10.33
N ASP A 119 -2.41 -2.89 9.74
CA ASP A 119 -3.64 -2.34 10.30
C ASP A 119 -4.89 -2.75 9.49
N GLY A 120 -4.74 -3.63 8.48
CA GLY A 120 -5.81 -4.13 7.61
C GLY A 120 -6.03 -5.65 7.68
N GLU A 121 -6.75 -6.21 6.69
CA GLU A 121 -6.77 -7.67 6.50
C GLU A 121 -5.34 -8.16 6.22
N LEU A 122 -4.89 -9.15 6.99
CA LEU A 122 -3.51 -9.66 6.94
C LEU A 122 -3.29 -10.50 5.69
N PHE A 123 -3.12 -9.83 4.54
CA PHE A 123 -2.55 -10.42 3.35
C PHE A 123 -1.03 -10.25 3.37
N THR A 124 -0.34 -11.33 3.03
CA THR A 124 1.07 -11.27 2.67
C THR A 124 1.19 -11.10 1.18
N TYR A 125 1.83 -10.02 0.75
CA TYR A 125 2.12 -9.77 -0.66
C TYR A 125 3.58 -10.08 -0.96
N TYR A 126 3.85 -10.66 -2.12
CA TYR A 126 5.18 -10.95 -2.61
C TYR A 126 5.52 -10.10 -3.83
N LYS A 127 6.75 -9.59 -3.92
CA LYS A 127 7.16 -8.76 -5.06
C LYS A 127 7.28 -9.64 -6.31
N ILE A 128 6.69 -9.16 -7.40
CA ILE A 128 6.72 -9.84 -8.70
C ILE A 128 7.37 -8.99 -9.80
N LYS A 129 7.49 -7.66 -9.58
CA LYS A 129 8.18 -6.70 -10.44
C LYS A 129 8.74 -5.55 -9.62
#